data_AF-A0A1M6JBF2-F1
#
_entry.id   AF-A0A1M6JBF2-F1
#
_cell.length_a   1.000
_cell.length_b   1.000
_cell.length_c   1.000
_cell.angle_alpha   90.00
_cell.angle_beta   90.00
_cell.angle_gamma   90.00
#
_symmetry.space_group_name_H-M   'P 1'
#
loop_
_entity.id
_entity.type
_entity.pdbx_description
1 polymer ?
#
loop_
_entity_poly.entity_id
_entity_poly.type
_entity_poly.pdbx_seq_one_letter_code
_entity_poly.pdbx_strand_id
1 'polypeptide(L)'
;RQTGFAMLASGSVQEVMDLGGIAHLAAIKSSVPFLHFFDGFRTSHELQKIEVMEYEDFAKLVDHEAVERFRNSSLNSEHPVTKGTAQNPDIYFQGAEASNIYYDRVPDIVNDYMKEINKITGRDYKPFNYVGHPEAERIIIAMGSVTDTIEETVEYLVKRGEKVGAIKVRLYRPFSAKYFFDVMPKTVKKIAVLDRTKEKGSVGEPLYLDVKNIFFDRKEEVVIVGGRYGLASKDTTPSQILAVYENLKQEEPKDRFTIGIIDDVTHTSLEIKEEITTEPGDRVRCKFWGFGSDGTVGANKQAIKIIGDNTDMYAQAYFSYDSKKSGGVTISHLRFGKSPIKSTYLISEADFISCSKQSYLHQYDVLKGLKKGGTFLLNTIWEGEELERNLPAKVKKYIYENEINFYTINATKIASEIGLGGRTNMIMQAAFFKLANIIPVEEAVGYLKKSIKEEYGAKGDD
;
A
#
# COMPACT_ATOMS: atom_id res chain seq x y z
N ARG A 1 19.90 10.09 -1.10
CA ARG A 1 20.07 9.18 -2.27
C ARG A 1 21.51 9.12 -2.78
N GLN A 2 22.42 9.94 -2.26
CA GLN A 2 23.80 10.13 -2.71
C GLN A 2 24.84 9.48 -1.79
N THR A 3 24.41 8.69 -0.81
CA THR A 3 25.25 8.13 0.25
C THR A 3 26.08 6.91 -0.20
N GLY A 4 25.87 6.42 -1.42
CA GLY A 4 26.42 5.13 -1.89
C GLY A 4 25.59 3.91 -1.47
N PHE A 5 24.41 4.08 -0.86
CA PHE A 5 23.51 2.93 -0.63
C PHE A 5 22.79 2.55 -1.92
N ALA A 6 22.72 1.26 -2.21
CA ALA A 6 21.70 0.73 -3.10
C ALA A 6 20.32 0.96 -2.46
N MET A 7 19.29 1.24 -3.25
CA MET A 7 17.95 1.58 -2.77
C MET A 7 16.93 0.69 -3.47
N LEU A 8 16.27 -0.19 -2.69
CA LEU A 8 15.29 -1.16 -3.19
C LEU A 8 13.93 -0.90 -2.56
N ALA A 9 12.91 -0.68 -3.38
CA ALA A 9 11.57 -0.29 -2.97
C ALA A 9 10.56 -1.43 -3.10
N SER A 10 9.73 -1.61 -2.08
CA SER A 10 8.54 -2.48 -2.12
C SER A 10 7.25 -1.66 -2.12
N GLY A 11 6.30 -2.07 -2.96
CA GLY A 11 4.97 -1.45 -3.10
C GLY A 11 3.87 -2.12 -2.27
N SER A 12 4.01 -3.38 -1.90
CA SER A 12 2.99 -4.13 -1.14
C SER A 12 3.59 -4.89 0.03
N VAL A 13 2.73 -5.41 0.92
CA VAL A 13 3.18 -6.24 2.05
C VAL A 13 3.86 -7.52 1.56
N GLN A 14 3.35 -8.13 0.48
CA GLN A 14 4.00 -9.27 -0.18
C GLN A 14 5.38 -8.89 -0.72
N GLU A 15 5.49 -7.75 -1.40
CA GLU A 15 6.78 -7.27 -1.92
C GLU A 15 7.77 -6.92 -0.79
N VAL A 16 7.31 -6.57 0.41
CA VAL A 16 8.19 -6.37 1.57
C VAL A 16 8.85 -7.69 1.97
N MET A 17 8.08 -8.78 2.00
CA MET A 17 8.61 -10.12 2.29
C MET A 17 9.65 -10.56 1.25
N ASP A 18 9.30 -10.44 -0.03
CA ASP A 18 10.13 -10.96 -1.11
C ASP A 18 11.37 -10.09 -1.36
N LEU A 19 11.20 -8.78 -1.57
CA LEU A 19 12.30 -7.88 -1.92
C LEU A 19 13.18 -7.56 -0.70
N GLY A 20 12.65 -7.64 0.51
CA GLY A 20 13.45 -7.53 1.73
C GLY A 20 14.54 -8.60 1.78
N GLY A 21 14.18 -9.85 1.45
CA GLY A 21 15.13 -10.94 1.32
C GLY A 21 16.18 -10.71 0.22
N ILE A 22 15.76 -10.17 -0.94
CA ILE A 22 16.69 -9.80 -2.02
C ILE A 22 17.70 -8.76 -1.56
N ALA A 23 17.29 -7.75 -0.79
CA ALA A 23 18.21 -6.73 -0.30
C ALA A 23 19.33 -7.33 0.56
N HIS A 24 19.02 -8.32 1.41
CA HIS A 24 20.03 -9.03 2.20
C HIS A 24 20.98 -9.86 1.32
N LEU A 25 20.44 -10.68 0.42
CA LEU A 25 21.23 -11.53 -0.48
C LEU A 25 22.13 -10.70 -1.40
N ALA A 26 21.58 -9.64 -1.99
CA ALA A 26 22.31 -8.74 -2.87
C ALA A 26 23.38 -7.93 -2.11
N ALA A 27 23.14 -7.51 -0.87
CA ALA A 27 24.14 -6.83 -0.05
C ALA A 27 25.35 -7.74 0.23
N ILE A 28 25.10 -9.01 0.58
CA ILE A 28 26.16 -10.01 0.80
C ILE A 28 27.00 -10.18 -0.47
N LYS A 29 26.35 -10.45 -1.62
CA LYS A 29 27.04 -10.74 -2.88
C LYS A 29 27.77 -9.53 -3.47
N SER A 30 27.16 -8.35 -3.39
CA SER A 30 27.71 -7.13 -3.99
C SER A 30 28.72 -6.40 -3.11
N SER A 31 28.69 -6.62 -1.79
CA SER A 31 29.44 -5.82 -0.81
C SER A 31 29.07 -4.33 -0.80
N VAL A 32 27.91 -3.98 -1.38
CA VAL A 32 27.30 -2.64 -1.33
C VAL A 32 26.15 -2.67 -0.32
N PRO A 33 26.02 -1.68 0.57
CA PRO A 33 24.94 -1.65 1.53
C PRO A 33 23.60 -1.33 0.86
N PHE A 34 22.52 -1.97 1.31
CA PHE A 34 21.17 -1.78 0.79
C PHE A 34 20.27 -1.05 1.79
N LEU A 35 19.54 -0.06 1.30
CA LEU A 35 18.36 0.50 1.93
C LEU A 35 17.14 -0.14 1.27
N HIS A 36 16.57 -1.12 1.94
CA HIS A 36 15.22 -1.62 1.61
C HIS A 36 14.19 -0.71 2.26
N PHE A 37 13.23 -0.21 1.48
CA PHE A 37 12.21 0.70 1.99
C PHE A 37 10.84 0.45 1.36
N PHE A 38 9.83 0.87 2.11
CA PHE A 38 8.42 0.79 1.78
C PHE A 38 7.68 1.93 2.47
N ASP A 39 6.46 2.22 2.04
CA ASP A 39 5.75 3.40 2.49
C ASP A 39 5.28 3.27 3.94
N GLY A 40 5.67 4.24 4.77
CA GLY A 40 5.26 4.33 6.17
C GLY A 40 3.74 4.46 6.30
N PHE A 41 3.17 3.70 7.25
CA PHE A 41 1.74 3.45 7.43
C PHE A 41 1.07 2.72 6.27
N ARG A 42 1.17 3.27 5.05
CA ARG A 42 0.44 2.77 3.88
C ARG A 42 0.79 1.33 3.51
N THR A 43 2.04 0.93 3.71
CA THR A 43 2.49 -0.47 3.61
C THR A 43 2.86 -1.01 4.99
N SER A 44 3.58 -0.24 5.82
CA SER A 44 4.12 -0.75 7.08
C SER A 44 3.07 -1.10 8.16
N HIS A 45 1.85 -0.57 8.05
CA HIS A 45 0.74 -0.84 8.97
C HIS A 45 -0.49 -1.41 8.24
N GLU A 46 -0.36 -1.67 6.94
CA GLU A 46 -1.36 -2.42 6.20
C GLU A 46 -1.22 -3.90 6.54
N LEU A 47 -2.32 -4.54 6.89
CA LEU A 47 -2.36 -5.98 7.06
C LEU A 47 -2.82 -6.60 5.74
N GLN A 48 -2.08 -7.57 5.24
CA GLN A 48 -2.50 -8.39 4.11
C GLN A 48 -2.24 -9.87 4.40
N LYS A 49 -3.09 -10.75 3.86
CA LYS A 49 -2.74 -12.17 3.71
C LYS A 49 -1.65 -12.26 2.63
N ILE A 50 -0.49 -12.77 3.02
CA ILE A 50 0.68 -12.93 2.15
C ILE A 50 1.20 -14.36 2.21
N GLU A 51 2.01 -14.72 1.23
CA GLU A 51 2.85 -15.91 1.26
C GLU A 51 4.23 -15.56 1.80
N VAL A 52 4.68 -16.34 2.79
CA VAL A 52 5.98 -16.16 3.43
C VAL A 52 6.93 -17.21 2.88
N MET A 53 8.10 -16.77 2.40
CA MET A 53 9.16 -17.70 2.02
C MET A 53 9.90 -18.20 3.27
N GLU A 54 10.12 -19.51 3.33
CA GLU A 54 10.78 -20.16 4.45
C GLU A 54 12.28 -19.85 4.50
N TYR A 55 12.87 -19.87 5.69
CA TYR A 55 14.29 -19.58 5.88
C TYR A 55 15.21 -20.57 5.16
N GLU A 56 14.77 -21.81 4.99
CA GLU A 56 15.50 -22.83 4.24
C GLU A 56 15.66 -22.47 2.76
N ASP A 57 14.67 -21.79 2.17
CA ASP A 57 14.77 -21.34 0.79
C ASP A 57 15.72 -20.16 0.64
N PHE A 58 15.72 -19.24 1.60
CA PHE A 58 16.75 -18.20 1.66
C PHE A 58 18.16 -18.77 1.84
N ALA A 59 18.33 -19.78 2.70
CA ALA A 59 19.62 -20.40 2.94
C ALA A 59 20.25 -20.97 1.67
N LYS A 60 19.43 -21.52 0.76
CA LYS A 60 19.88 -22.05 -0.56
C LYS A 60 20.38 -20.95 -1.50
N LEU A 61 19.97 -19.70 -1.30
CA LEU A 61 20.33 -18.55 -2.17
C LEU A 61 21.56 -17.78 -1.68
N VAL A 62 22.04 -18.03 -0.46
CA VAL A 62 23.17 -17.30 0.12
C VAL A 62 24.46 -17.63 -0.63
N ASP A 63 25.19 -16.60 -1.05
CA ASP A 63 26.54 -16.73 -1.58
C ASP A 63 27.53 -16.94 -0.43
N HIS A 64 27.82 -18.21 -0.12
CA HIS A 64 28.69 -18.57 1.00
C HIS A 64 30.14 -18.13 0.80
N GLU A 65 30.63 -18.04 -0.43
CA GLU A 65 31.96 -17.49 -0.70
C GLU A 65 32.00 -15.99 -0.38
N ALA A 66 30.94 -15.24 -0.70
CA ALA A 66 30.84 -13.84 -0.33
C ALA A 66 30.80 -13.64 1.20
N VAL A 67 30.09 -14.52 1.92
CA VAL A 67 30.09 -14.54 3.39
C VAL A 67 31.49 -14.79 3.93
N GLU A 68 32.22 -15.76 3.37
CA GLU A 68 33.59 -16.06 3.78
C GLU A 68 34.54 -14.88 3.49
N ARG A 69 34.45 -14.26 2.31
CA ARG A 69 35.19 -13.02 1.98
C ARG A 69 34.91 -11.90 2.98
N PHE A 70 33.64 -11.70 3.36
CA PHE A 70 33.27 -10.72 4.36
C PHE A 70 33.93 -11.01 5.72
N ARG A 71 33.88 -12.25 6.20
CA ARG A 71 34.53 -12.66 7.46
C ARG A 71 36.04 -12.45 7.41
N ASN A 72 36.70 -12.88 6.34
CA ASN A 72 38.16 -12.76 6.19
C ASN A 72 38.62 -11.31 6.05
N SER A 73 37.77 -10.41 5.55
CA SER A 73 38.07 -8.97 5.44
C SER A 73 37.71 -8.16 6.71
N SER A 74 37.16 -8.80 7.73
CA SER A 74 36.75 -8.15 8.98
C SER A 74 37.96 -7.81 9.87
N LEU A 75 37.78 -6.85 10.78
CA LEU A 75 38.82 -6.47 11.72
C LEU A 75 39.06 -7.61 12.72
N ASN A 76 40.29 -8.09 12.79
CA ASN A 76 40.74 -9.11 13.73
C ASN A 76 42.21 -8.85 14.08
N SER A 77 42.59 -9.03 15.34
CA SER A 77 43.98 -8.90 15.79
C SER A 77 44.93 -9.93 15.20
N GLU A 78 44.42 -11.10 14.80
CA GLU A 78 45.23 -12.18 14.19
C GLU A 78 45.60 -11.88 12.72
N HIS A 79 44.84 -11.02 12.05
CA HIS A 79 45.09 -10.57 10.68
C HIS A 79 44.73 -9.07 10.53
N PRO A 80 45.50 -8.17 11.16
CA PRO A 80 45.13 -6.77 11.31
C PRO A 80 45.20 -6.00 9.99
N VAL A 81 44.26 -5.08 9.80
CA VAL A 81 44.22 -4.14 8.68
C VAL A 81 43.85 -2.74 9.18
N THR A 82 44.34 -1.70 8.50
CA THR A 82 43.95 -0.31 8.77
C THR A 82 42.81 0.11 7.84
N LYS A 83 41.74 0.70 8.38
CA LYS A 83 40.59 1.23 7.63
C LYS A 83 40.28 2.66 8.09
N GLY A 84 39.73 3.49 7.21
CA GLY A 84 39.31 4.86 7.57
C GLY A 84 40.47 5.85 7.75
N THR A 85 41.52 5.73 6.93
CA THR A 85 42.67 6.64 6.95
C THR A 85 42.28 8.06 6.51
N ALA A 86 42.99 9.08 7.01
CA ALA A 86 42.97 10.42 6.41
C ALA A 86 43.80 10.42 5.11
N GLN A 87 43.26 10.98 4.03
CA GLN A 87 43.89 10.99 2.72
C GLN A 87 43.95 12.41 2.16
N ASN A 88 45.06 12.75 1.52
CA ASN A 88 45.25 14.02 0.82
C ASN A 88 44.66 13.97 -0.60
N PRO A 89 44.59 15.12 -1.31
CA PRO A 89 44.07 15.19 -2.67
C PRO A 89 44.84 14.36 -3.71
N ASP A 90 46.07 13.95 -3.40
CA ASP A 90 46.93 13.15 -4.27
C ASP A 90 46.42 11.72 -4.51
N ILE A 91 45.63 11.15 -3.58
CA ILE A 91 45.11 9.77 -3.68
C ILE A 91 43.62 9.61 -3.39
N TYR A 92 42.96 10.59 -2.74
CA TYR A 92 41.57 10.44 -2.32
C TYR A 92 40.62 10.18 -3.49
N PHE A 93 40.78 10.90 -4.61
CA PHE A 93 39.88 10.77 -5.75
C PHE A 93 39.99 9.39 -6.40
N GLN A 94 41.20 8.87 -6.56
CA GLN A 94 41.46 7.52 -7.08
C GLN A 94 40.86 6.45 -6.15
N GLY A 95 40.96 6.64 -4.83
CA GLY A 95 40.35 5.76 -3.84
C GLY A 95 38.81 5.75 -3.89
N ALA A 96 38.18 6.90 -4.16
CA ALA A 96 36.73 7.00 -4.33
C ALA A 96 36.25 6.24 -5.58
N GLU A 97 36.90 6.47 -6.73
CA GLU A 97 36.55 5.84 -8.02
C GLU A 97 36.85 4.32 -8.05
N ALA A 98 37.77 3.83 -7.22
CA ALA A 98 38.07 2.40 -7.11
C ALA A 98 36.84 1.56 -6.72
N SER A 99 35.82 2.17 -6.11
CA SER A 99 34.58 1.50 -5.74
C SER A 99 33.62 1.24 -6.90
N ASN A 100 33.82 1.87 -8.07
CA ASN A 100 32.89 1.81 -9.22
C ASN A 100 32.56 0.37 -9.65
N ILE A 101 33.57 -0.52 -9.67
CA ILE A 101 33.40 -1.94 -10.02
C ILE A 101 32.38 -2.67 -9.15
N TYR A 102 32.19 -2.23 -7.89
CA TYR A 102 31.21 -2.80 -6.98
C TYR A 102 29.80 -2.33 -7.28
N TYR A 103 29.64 -1.07 -7.70
CA TYR A 103 28.34 -0.47 -8.03
C TYR A 103 27.85 -0.90 -9.41
N ASP A 104 28.73 -0.98 -10.40
CA ASP A 104 28.37 -1.32 -11.79
C ASP A 104 27.71 -2.70 -11.90
N ARG A 105 28.11 -3.65 -11.03
CA ARG A 105 27.55 -5.00 -10.98
C ARG A 105 26.26 -5.14 -10.17
N VAL A 106 25.88 -4.13 -9.35
CA VAL A 106 24.70 -4.24 -8.47
C VAL A 106 23.40 -4.50 -9.25
N PRO A 107 23.10 -3.78 -10.36
CA PRO A 107 21.86 -4.02 -11.09
C PRO A 107 21.73 -5.46 -11.60
N ASP A 108 22.82 -6.04 -12.12
CA ASP A 108 22.82 -7.41 -12.61
C ASP A 108 22.67 -8.42 -11.46
N ILE A 109 23.36 -8.21 -10.33
CA ILE A 109 23.21 -9.04 -9.11
C ILE A 109 21.77 -9.04 -8.61
N VAL A 110 21.14 -7.86 -8.51
CA VAL A 110 19.75 -7.72 -8.06
C VAL A 110 18.80 -8.43 -9.03
N ASN A 111 18.98 -8.23 -10.33
CA ASN A 111 18.16 -8.88 -11.35
C ASN A 111 18.29 -10.41 -11.29
N ASP A 112 19.49 -10.95 -11.07
CA ASP A 112 19.68 -12.40 -10.96
C ASP A 112 19.03 -12.97 -9.70
N TYR A 113 19.13 -12.30 -8.55
CA TYR A 113 18.39 -12.72 -7.35
C TYR A 113 16.87 -12.63 -7.51
N MET A 114 16.38 -11.60 -8.22
CA MET A 114 14.96 -11.52 -8.57
C MET A 114 14.53 -12.72 -9.43
N LYS A 115 15.32 -13.14 -10.43
CA LYS A 115 15.04 -14.36 -11.20
C LYS A 115 14.99 -15.62 -10.34
N GLU A 116 15.90 -15.78 -9.38
CA GLU A 116 15.90 -16.95 -8.50
C GLU A 116 14.67 -16.98 -7.58
N ILE A 117 14.30 -15.85 -6.98
CA ILE A 117 13.08 -15.78 -6.17
C ILE A 117 11.83 -16.00 -7.03
N ASN A 118 11.80 -15.48 -8.26
CA ASN A 118 10.67 -15.72 -9.19
C ASN A 118 10.44 -17.23 -9.43
N LYS A 119 11.50 -18.05 -9.48
CA LYS A 119 11.39 -19.51 -9.64
C LYS A 119 10.79 -20.20 -8.41
N ILE A 120 11.12 -19.71 -7.22
CA ILE A 120 10.64 -20.29 -5.95
C ILE A 120 9.18 -19.89 -5.71
N THR A 121 8.88 -18.63 -5.94
CA THR A 121 7.63 -18.00 -5.54
C THR A 121 6.56 -17.95 -6.64
N GLY A 122 6.95 -18.14 -7.90
CA GLY A 122 6.09 -17.94 -9.07
C GLY A 122 5.75 -16.46 -9.37
N ARG A 123 6.32 -15.50 -8.63
CA ARG A 123 6.11 -14.05 -8.83
C ARG A 123 7.08 -13.49 -9.88
N ASP A 124 6.80 -12.30 -10.43
CA ASP A 124 7.66 -11.65 -11.44
C ASP A 124 8.27 -10.36 -10.91
N TYR A 125 9.49 -10.45 -10.37
CA TYR A 125 10.31 -9.31 -10.01
C TYR A 125 11.40 -9.03 -11.04
N LYS A 126 11.60 -7.74 -11.31
CA LYS A 126 12.68 -7.16 -12.12
C LYS A 126 13.10 -5.83 -11.48
N PRO A 127 14.31 -5.28 -11.78
CA PRO A 127 14.69 -3.96 -11.28
C PRO A 127 13.66 -2.88 -11.61
N PHE A 128 12.99 -3.03 -12.76
CA PHE A 128 11.82 -2.28 -13.19
C PHE A 128 10.80 -3.28 -13.74
N ASN A 129 9.54 -3.20 -13.30
CA ASN A 129 8.45 -4.03 -13.84
C ASN A 129 7.50 -3.16 -14.67
N TYR A 130 7.18 -3.59 -15.89
CA TYR A 130 6.13 -2.98 -16.70
C TYR A 130 4.80 -3.71 -16.51
N VAL A 131 3.71 -2.96 -16.43
CA VAL A 131 2.32 -3.47 -16.41
C VAL A 131 1.46 -2.61 -17.34
N GLY A 132 0.50 -3.22 -18.04
CA GLY A 132 -0.45 -2.50 -18.91
C GLY A 132 -0.47 -2.98 -20.35
N HIS A 133 -0.98 -2.14 -21.24
CA HIS A 133 -1.16 -2.48 -22.65
C HIS A 133 0.19 -2.67 -23.36
N PRO A 134 0.45 -3.77 -24.09
CA PRO A 134 1.76 -4.02 -24.71
C PRO A 134 2.19 -2.93 -25.71
N GLU A 135 1.23 -2.22 -26.30
CA GLU A 135 1.44 -1.05 -27.15
C GLU A 135 1.04 0.28 -26.46
N ALA A 136 1.27 0.42 -25.15
CA ALA A 136 0.92 1.66 -24.45
C ALA A 136 1.58 2.89 -25.07
N GLU A 137 0.83 3.98 -25.17
CA GLU A 137 1.32 5.27 -25.67
C GLU A 137 1.59 6.27 -24.53
N ARG A 138 0.91 6.07 -23.39
CA ARG A 138 1.00 6.88 -22.18
C ARG A 138 1.31 6.00 -21.00
N ILE A 139 2.37 6.32 -20.26
CA ILE A 139 2.73 5.55 -19.06
C ILE A 139 2.95 6.41 -17.82
N ILE A 140 2.72 5.82 -16.66
CA ILE A 140 3.14 6.37 -15.37
C ILE A 140 4.37 5.62 -14.86
N ILE A 141 5.37 6.34 -14.35
CA ILE A 141 6.52 5.77 -13.66
C ILE A 141 6.44 6.19 -12.20
N ALA A 142 6.44 5.21 -11.30
CA ALA A 142 6.35 5.47 -9.88
C ALA A 142 7.06 4.39 -9.06
N MET A 143 7.15 4.64 -7.76
CA MET A 143 7.81 3.78 -6.79
C MET A 143 7.00 3.73 -5.49
N GLY A 144 7.09 2.60 -4.77
CA GLY A 144 6.35 2.38 -3.52
C GLY A 144 4.90 1.97 -3.75
N SER A 145 4.05 2.16 -2.75
CA SER A 145 2.70 1.59 -2.68
C SER A 145 1.72 2.10 -3.73
N VAL A 146 1.95 3.31 -4.26
CA VAL A 146 1.12 3.85 -5.33
C VAL A 146 1.15 2.98 -6.58
N THR A 147 2.21 2.19 -6.78
CA THR A 147 2.37 1.35 -7.97
C THR A 147 1.26 0.30 -8.12
N ASP A 148 0.70 -0.18 -7.01
CA ASP A 148 -0.44 -1.12 -7.02
C ASP A 148 -1.76 -0.40 -7.33
N THR A 149 -1.97 0.80 -6.78
CA THR A 149 -3.11 1.65 -7.15
C THR A 149 -3.07 2.03 -8.64
N ILE A 150 -1.88 2.34 -9.15
CA ILE A 150 -1.68 2.65 -10.57
C ILE A 150 -1.96 1.42 -11.43
N GLU A 151 -1.46 0.24 -11.05
CA GLU A 151 -1.73 -0.99 -11.79
C GLU A 151 -3.23 -1.30 -11.83
N GLU A 152 -3.93 -1.20 -10.69
CA GLU A 152 -5.38 -1.41 -10.64
C GLU A 152 -6.13 -0.42 -11.57
N THR A 153 -5.67 0.83 -11.62
CA THR A 153 -6.23 1.86 -12.52
C THR A 153 -5.91 1.55 -13.98
N VAL A 154 -4.70 1.08 -14.28
CA VAL A 154 -4.29 0.66 -15.63
C VAL A 154 -5.14 -0.51 -16.11
N GLU A 155 -5.36 -1.54 -15.28
CA GLU A 155 -6.23 -2.67 -15.61
C GLU A 155 -7.64 -2.21 -15.95
N TYR A 156 -8.19 -1.27 -15.18
CA TYR A 156 -9.49 -0.67 -15.45
C TYR A 156 -9.53 0.07 -16.80
N LEU A 157 -8.53 0.89 -17.10
CA LEU A 157 -8.47 1.68 -18.33
C LEU A 157 -8.21 0.82 -19.57
N VAL A 158 -7.33 -0.18 -19.47
CA VAL A 158 -7.05 -1.12 -20.57
C VAL A 158 -8.30 -1.92 -20.93
N LYS A 159 -9.11 -2.35 -19.95
CA LYS A 159 -10.42 -2.99 -20.21
C LYS A 159 -11.39 -2.06 -20.96
N ARG A 160 -11.21 -0.74 -20.88
CA ARG A 160 -11.98 0.27 -21.63
C ARG A 160 -11.34 0.66 -22.97
N GLY A 161 -10.28 -0.04 -23.39
CA GLY A 161 -9.60 0.17 -24.68
C GLY A 161 -8.52 1.23 -24.67
N GLU A 162 -8.13 1.76 -23.51
CA GLU A 162 -7.06 2.75 -23.40
C GLU A 162 -5.67 2.10 -23.55
N LYS A 163 -4.81 2.69 -24.37
CA LYS A 163 -3.40 2.28 -24.53
C LYS A 163 -2.52 2.90 -23.44
N VAL A 164 -2.70 2.46 -22.21
CA VAL A 164 -1.95 2.94 -21.02
C VAL A 164 -1.17 1.84 -20.33
N GLY A 165 -0.14 2.21 -19.56
CA GLY A 165 0.60 1.29 -18.71
C GLY A 165 1.43 2.00 -17.65
N ALA A 166 2.19 1.24 -16.88
CA ALA A 166 3.02 1.79 -15.82
C ALA A 166 4.34 1.02 -15.67
N ILE A 167 5.38 1.73 -15.24
CA ILE A 167 6.63 1.13 -14.80
C ILE A 167 6.73 1.30 -13.29
N LYS A 168 6.83 0.16 -12.60
CA LYS A 168 7.08 0.07 -11.17
C LYS A 168 8.60 0.01 -10.94
N VAL A 169 9.14 1.03 -10.30
CA VAL A 169 10.57 1.10 -9.96
C VAL A 169 10.82 0.29 -8.70
N ARG A 170 11.67 -0.75 -8.78
CA ARG A 170 12.10 -1.55 -7.63
C ARG A 170 13.49 -1.13 -7.19
N LEU A 171 14.47 -1.25 -8.07
CA LEU A 171 15.84 -0.81 -7.81
C LEU A 171 16.00 0.65 -8.24
N TYR A 172 15.88 1.57 -7.29
CA TYR A 172 16.05 2.99 -7.54
C TYR A 172 17.53 3.39 -7.61
N ARG A 173 18.40 2.74 -6.83
CA ARG A 173 19.85 2.95 -6.87
C ARG A 173 20.60 1.62 -6.79
N PRO A 174 21.63 1.40 -7.63
CA PRO A 174 21.98 2.19 -8.83
C PRO A 174 20.85 2.18 -9.89
N PHE A 175 20.62 3.31 -10.54
CA PHE A 175 19.54 3.45 -11.51
C PHE A 175 19.99 2.91 -12.87
N SER A 176 19.45 1.76 -13.29
CA SER A 176 19.92 1.07 -14.51
C SER A 176 19.08 1.42 -15.74
N ALA A 177 19.64 2.23 -16.64
CA ALA A 177 19.01 2.54 -17.93
C ALA A 177 18.77 1.27 -18.77
N LYS A 178 19.72 0.30 -18.73
CA LYS A 178 19.59 -1.02 -19.38
C LYS A 178 18.28 -1.70 -18.98
N TYR A 179 18.10 -1.99 -17.69
CA TYR A 179 16.90 -2.69 -17.21
C TYR A 179 15.62 -1.87 -17.31
N PHE A 180 15.72 -0.53 -17.29
CA PHE A 180 14.57 0.34 -17.52
C PHE A 180 14.04 0.19 -18.96
N PHE A 181 14.93 0.27 -19.95
CA PHE A 181 14.54 0.19 -21.36
C PHE A 181 14.21 -1.22 -21.83
N ASP A 182 14.68 -2.26 -21.14
CA ASP A 182 14.29 -3.65 -21.41
C ASP A 182 12.78 -3.90 -21.24
N VAL A 183 12.13 -3.14 -20.35
CA VAL A 183 10.70 -3.34 -20.04
C VAL A 183 9.77 -2.28 -20.64
N MET A 184 10.30 -1.14 -21.08
CA MET A 184 9.48 -0.05 -21.62
C MET A 184 9.00 -0.35 -23.05
N PRO A 185 7.68 -0.29 -23.34
CA PRO A 185 7.19 -0.42 -24.70
C PRO A 185 7.75 0.67 -25.63
N LYS A 186 8.12 0.28 -26.86
CA LYS A 186 8.65 1.21 -27.87
C LYS A 186 7.61 2.23 -28.38
N THR A 187 6.33 1.97 -28.13
CA THR A 187 5.20 2.82 -28.56
C THR A 187 4.93 4.00 -27.62
N VAL A 188 5.64 4.08 -26.50
CA VAL A 188 5.45 5.14 -25.50
C VAL A 188 5.82 6.50 -26.10
N LYS A 189 4.88 7.45 -25.99
CA LYS A 189 5.04 8.84 -26.46
C LYS A 189 5.03 9.84 -25.31
N LYS A 190 4.35 9.51 -24.21
CA LYS A 190 4.18 10.43 -23.06
C LYS A 190 4.33 9.68 -21.73
N ILE A 191 5.06 10.28 -20.81
CA ILE A 191 5.41 9.73 -19.51
C ILE A 191 5.05 10.74 -18.42
N ALA A 192 4.33 10.29 -17.39
CA ALA A 192 4.24 11.01 -16.12
C ALA A 192 5.08 10.29 -15.06
N VAL A 193 5.97 11.00 -14.40
CA VAL A 193 6.78 10.47 -13.30
C VAL A 193 6.22 10.99 -11.98
N LEU A 194 5.88 10.09 -11.06
CA LEU A 194 5.27 10.43 -9.78
C LEU A 194 6.26 10.27 -8.63
N ASP A 195 6.55 11.38 -7.96
CA ASP A 195 7.48 11.46 -6.83
C ASP A 195 6.73 11.67 -5.51
N ARG A 196 7.03 10.84 -4.50
CA ARG A 196 6.47 10.95 -3.14
C ARG A 196 7.35 11.83 -2.24
N THR A 197 7.79 12.97 -2.76
CA THR A 197 8.67 13.92 -2.05
C THR A 197 8.47 15.34 -2.58
N LYS A 198 9.11 16.33 -1.93
CA LYS A 198 9.17 17.71 -2.41
C LYS A 198 10.54 18.31 -2.10
N GLU A 199 11.36 18.49 -3.14
CA GLU A 199 12.62 19.22 -3.05
C GLU A 199 12.38 20.71 -3.39
N LYS A 200 12.28 21.55 -2.36
CA LYS A 200 11.95 22.98 -2.51
C LYS A 200 13.04 23.71 -3.32
N GLY A 201 12.64 24.39 -4.40
CA GLY A 201 13.55 25.13 -5.29
C GLY A 201 14.26 24.28 -6.35
N SER A 202 14.06 22.96 -6.36
CA SER A 202 14.64 22.08 -7.38
C SER A 202 14.03 22.30 -8.76
N VAL A 203 14.77 21.95 -9.81
CA VAL A 203 14.27 21.92 -11.20
C VAL A 203 13.33 20.73 -11.47
N GLY A 204 13.21 19.80 -10.52
CA GLY A 204 12.30 18.66 -10.57
C GLY A 204 12.61 17.68 -9.44
N GLU A 205 11.69 16.77 -9.18
CA GLU A 205 11.86 15.75 -8.13
C GLU A 205 12.80 14.61 -8.56
N PRO A 206 13.37 13.84 -7.60
CA PRO A 206 14.47 12.92 -7.89
C PRO A 206 14.20 11.88 -8.97
N LEU A 207 13.08 11.15 -8.90
CA LEU A 207 12.78 10.12 -9.90
C LEU A 207 12.48 10.74 -11.26
N TYR A 208 11.76 11.86 -11.30
CA TYR A 208 11.55 12.64 -12.52
C TYR A 208 12.87 13.06 -13.18
N LEU A 209 13.84 13.55 -12.41
CA LEU A 209 15.14 13.95 -12.94
C LEU A 209 15.95 12.75 -13.46
N ASP A 210 15.94 11.62 -12.75
CA ASP A 210 16.64 10.41 -13.21
C ASP A 210 16.05 9.89 -14.53
N VAL A 211 14.71 9.86 -14.62
CA VAL A 211 14.02 9.48 -15.86
C VAL A 211 14.37 10.45 -16.98
N LYS A 212 14.29 11.77 -16.78
CA LYS A 212 14.69 12.72 -17.85
C LYS A 212 16.14 12.53 -18.28
N ASN A 213 17.04 12.28 -17.34
CA ASN A 213 18.46 12.11 -17.63
C ASN A 213 18.73 10.90 -18.54
N ILE A 214 18.08 9.74 -18.30
CA ILE A 214 18.30 8.55 -19.13
C ILE A 214 17.70 8.65 -20.56
N PHE A 215 16.89 9.68 -20.83
CA PHE A 215 16.37 9.99 -22.17
C PHE A 215 17.16 11.08 -22.89
N PHE A 216 18.13 11.75 -22.25
CA PHE A 216 18.79 12.94 -22.82
C PHE A 216 19.47 12.69 -24.17
N ASP A 217 20.20 11.58 -24.32
CA ASP A 217 20.90 11.22 -25.56
C ASP A 217 20.05 10.35 -26.52
N ARG A 218 18.76 10.16 -26.21
CA ARG A 218 17.87 9.34 -27.02
C ARG A 218 17.22 10.16 -28.13
N LYS A 219 17.02 9.52 -29.28
CA LYS A 219 16.41 10.15 -30.46
C LYS A 219 14.89 10.17 -30.40
N GLU A 220 14.29 9.34 -29.55
CA GLU A 220 12.84 9.27 -29.40
C GLU A 220 12.31 10.54 -28.72
N GLU A 221 11.41 11.25 -29.40
CA GLU A 221 10.69 12.38 -28.81
C GLU A 221 9.60 11.87 -27.86
N VAL A 222 9.97 11.71 -26.58
CA VAL A 222 9.04 11.34 -25.51
C VAL A 222 8.81 12.54 -24.61
N VAL A 223 7.54 12.94 -24.43
CA VAL A 223 7.17 14.00 -23.48
C VAL A 223 7.21 13.44 -22.06
N ILE A 224 8.00 14.04 -21.19
CA ILE A 224 8.16 13.60 -19.79
C ILE A 224 7.74 14.72 -18.86
N VAL A 225 6.68 14.48 -18.07
CA VAL A 225 6.19 15.41 -17.04
C VAL A 225 6.33 14.80 -15.64
N GLY A 226 6.54 15.64 -14.63
CA GLY A 226 6.71 15.27 -13.23
C GLY A 226 5.52 15.69 -12.37
N GLY A 227 5.13 14.84 -11.43
CA GLY A 227 4.04 15.08 -10.50
C GLY A 227 4.39 14.67 -9.08
N ARG A 228 3.87 15.40 -8.10
CA ARG A 228 3.99 15.04 -6.67
C ARG A 228 2.69 14.48 -6.12
N TYR A 229 2.82 13.50 -5.23
CA TYR A 229 1.67 12.87 -4.57
C TYR A 229 2.00 12.43 -3.15
N GLY A 230 0.98 12.04 -2.38
CA GLY A 230 1.14 11.16 -1.22
C GLY A 230 1.96 11.68 -0.03
N LEU A 231 2.30 12.97 0.02
CA LEU A 231 3.08 13.55 1.12
C LEU A 231 2.36 13.37 2.45
N ALA A 232 3.08 12.93 3.48
CA ALA A 232 2.55 12.64 4.81
C ALA A 232 1.30 11.73 4.79
N SER A 233 1.32 10.70 3.93
CA SER A 233 0.21 9.75 3.77
C SER A 233 -1.10 10.38 3.28
N LYS A 234 -1.03 11.50 2.55
CA LYS A 234 -2.17 11.99 1.76
C LYS A 234 -2.67 10.86 0.85
N ASP A 235 -3.96 10.56 0.94
CA ASP A 235 -4.57 9.45 0.20
C ASP A 235 -4.49 9.70 -1.31
N THR A 236 -4.09 8.66 -2.05
CA THR A 236 -3.90 8.71 -3.51
C THR A 236 -4.79 7.65 -4.14
N THR A 237 -5.88 8.10 -4.77
CA THR A 237 -6.97 7.23 -5.23
C THR A 237 -6.88 6.93 -6.73
N PRO A 238 -7.60 5.91 -7.23
CA PRO A 238 -7.70 5.65 -8.67
C PRO A 238 -8.18 6.85 -9.49
N SER A 239 -9.14 7.65 -8.99
CA SER A 239 -9.60 8.89 -9.64
C SER A 239 -8.47 9.92 -9.80
N GLN A 240 -7.56 10.01 -8.83
CA GLN A 240 -6.40 10.89 -8.94
C GLN A 240 -5.38 10.36 -9.96
N ILE A 241 -5.21 9.03 -10.06
CA ILE A 241 -4.37 8.41 -11.09
C ILE A 241 -4.99 8.60 -12.49
N LEU A 242 -6.32 8.49 -12.62
CA LEU A 242 -7.04 8.82 -13.84
C LEU A 242 -6.73 10.27 -14.27
N ALA A 243 -6.78 11.23 -13.35
CA ALA A 243 -6.43 12.62 -13.65
C ALA A 243 -5.00 12.78 -14.22
N VAL A 244 -4.05 11.94 -13.80
CA VAL A 244 -2.70 11.91 -14.39
C VAL A 244 -2.73 11.40 -15.84
N TYR A 245 -3.47 10.32 -16.12
CA TYR A 245 -3.62 9.84 -17.50
C TYR A 245 -4.37 10.82 -18.40
N GLU A 246 -5.38 11.52 -17.87
CA GLU A 246 -6.09 12.60 -18.57
C GLU A 246 -5.17 13.79 -18.84
N ASN A 247 -4.26 14.14 -17.92
CA ASN A 247 -3.22 15.12 -18.17
C ASN A 247 -2.30 14.68 -19.33
N LEU A 248 -1.89 13.41 -19.35
CA LEU A 248 -1.08 12.85 -20.45
C LEU A 248 -1.81 12.78 -21.79
N LYS A 249 -3.15 12.83 -21.84
CA LYS A 249 -3.91 12.90 -23.11
C LYS A 249 -3.80 14.27 -23.78
N GLN A 250 -3.56 15.33 -23.01
CA GLN A 250 -3.49 16.70 -23.55
C GLN A 250 -2.32 16.85 -24.50
N GLU A 251 -2.45 17.73 -25.49
CA GLU A 251 -1.38 18.06 -26.44
C GLU A 251 -0.12 18.52 -25.71
N GLU A 252 -0.31 19.45 -24.76
CA GLU A 252 0.69 19.95 -23.82
C GLU A 252 0.32 19.54 -22.38
N PRO A 253 0.75 18.36 -21.90
CA PRO A 253 0.50 17.94 -20.53
C PRO A 253 1.11 18.92 -19.53
N LYS A 254 0.38 19.23 -18.47
CA LYS A 254 0.88 20.04 -17.37
C LYS A 254 2.07 19.35 -16.71
N ASP A 255 3.20 20.04 -16.63
CA ASP A 255 4.38 19.59 -15.89
C ASP A 255 4.36 20.11 -14.43
N ARG A 256 5.18 19.51 -13.57
CA ARG A 256 5.40 19.88 -12.16
C ARG A 256 4.13 19.92 -11.32
N PHE A 257 3.16 19.08 -11.65
CA PHE A 257 1.82 19.08 -11.08
C PHE A 257 1.77 18.46 -9.67
N THR A 258 0.60 18.56 -9.03
CA THR A 258 0.27 17.83 -7.79
C THR A 258 -1.04 17.08 -7.95
N ILE A 259 -1.22 15.99 -7.21
CA ILE A 259 -2.50 15.29 -7.06
C ILE A 259 -2.86 15.12 -5.58
N GLY A 260 -4.16 15.02 -5.28
CA GLY A 260 -4.68 14.84 -3.93
C GLY A 260 -4.84 16.12 -3.10
N ILE A 261 -4.67 17.29 -3.72
CA ILE A 261 -4.93 18.61 -3.13
C ILE A 261 -5.62 19.54 -4.14
N ILE A 262 -6.20 20.62 -3.64
CA ILE A 262 -6.58 21.79 -4.43
C ILE A 262 -5.52 22.85 -4.15
N ASP A 263 -4.72 23.17 -5.15
CA ASP A 263 -3.72 24.24 -5.10
C ASP A 263 -4.24 25.45 -5.88
N ASP A 264 -4.96 26.32 -5.18
CA ASP A 264 -5.53 27.57 -5.69
C ASP A 264 -4.55 28.75 -5.64
N VAL A 265 -3.31 28.53 -5.20
CA VAL A 265 -2.27 29.56 -5.09
C VAL A 265 -1.26 29.46 -6.23
N THR A 266 -0.65 28.29 -6.41
CA THR A 266 0.33 28.06 -7.49
C THR A 266 -0.23 27.26 -8.66
N HIS A 267 -1.50 26.89 -8.58
CA HIS A 267 -2.24 26.21 -9.63
C HIS A 267 -1.51 24.98 -10.16
N THR A 268 -0.86 24.20 -9.30
CA THR A 268 -0.16 22.98 -9.70
C THR A 268 -1.05 21.74 -9.68
N SER A 269 -2.15 21.75 -8.93
CA SER A 269 -3.03 20.58 -8.80
C SER A 269 -3.70 20.21 -10.12
N LEU A 270 -3.85 18.91 -10.36
CA LEU A 270 -4.73 18.38 -11.41
C LEU A 270 -6.17 18.28 -10.89
N GLU A 271 -7.12 18.58 -11.78
CA GLU A 271 -8.55 18.47 -11.49
C GLU A 271 -9.01 17.01 -11.61
N ILE A 272 -9.84 16.56 -10.67
CA ILE A 272 -10.52 15.26 -10.74
C ILE A 272 -11.86 15.50 -11.45
N LYS A 273 -11.95 15.10 -12.73
CA LYS A 273 -13.15 15.28 -13.56
C LYS A 273 -14.18 14.15 -13.39
N GLU A 274 -13.70 12.96 -13.07
CA GLU A 274 -14.51 11.75 -12.93
C GLU A 274 -14.04 11.01 -11.68
N GLU A 275 -14.99 10.58 -10.85
CA GLU A 275 -14.73 9.66 -9.74
C GLU A 275 -14.96 8.23 -10.23
N ILE A 276 -13.95 7.37 -10.09
CA ILE A 276 -14.00 5.99 -10.57
C ILE A 276 -13.80 4.99 -9.42
N THR A 277 -14.42 3.83 -9.57
CA THR A 277 -14.20 2.66 -8.70
C THR A 277 -13.56 1.56 -9.54
N THR A 278 -12.31 1.21 -9.23
CA THR A 278 -11.49 0.26 -9.99
C THR A 278 -11.40 -1.12 -9.35
N GLU A 279 -11.85 -1.26 -8.09
CA GLU A 279 -11.87 -2.54 -7.39
C GLU A 279 -12.77 -3.55 -8.13
N PRO A 280 -12.37 -4.84 -8.21
CA PRO A 280 -13.21 -5.89 -8.77
C PRO A 280 -14.59 -5.98 -8.10
N GLY A 281 -15.62 -6.30 -8.87
CA GLY A 281 -17.02 -6.31 -8.38
C GLY A 281 -17.33 -7.39 -7.35
N ASP A 282 -16.48 -8.41 -7.19
CA ASP A 282 -16.58 -9.43 -6.14
C ASP A 282 -15.94 -9.00 -4.81
N ARG A 283 -15.39 -7.77 -4.74
CA ARG A 283 -14.74 -7.26 -3.53
C ARG A 283 -15.76 -6.85 -2.48
N VAL A 284 -15.62 -7.40 -1.28
CA VAL A 284 -16.35 -6.93 -0.09
C VAL A 284 -15.52 -5.87 0.62
N ARG A 285 -16.07 -4.67 0.75
CA ARG A 285 -15.43 -3.47 1.31
C ARG A 285 -16.19 -3.02 2.55
N CYS A 286 -15.51 -3.00 3.69
CA CYS A 286 -16.12 -2.71 4.98
C CYS A 286 -15.44 -1.52 5.67
N LYS A 287 -16.23 -0.54 6.14
CA LYS A 287 -15.74 0.55 6.99
C LYS A 287 -16.29 0.44 8.40
N PHE A 288 -15.43 0.66 9.39
CA PHE A 288 -15.81 0.63 10.79
C PHE A 288 -15.40 1.93 11.47
N TRP A 289 -16.39 2.67 11.96
CA TRP A 289 -16.20 3.88 12.74
C TRP A 289 -16.22 3.51 14.22
N GLY A 290 -15.03 3.49 14.82
CA GLY A 290 -14.83 3.27 16.25
C GLY A 290 -14.23 4.49 16.94
N PHE A 291 -14.04 4.40 18.24
CA PHE A 291 -13.30 5.40 19.02
C PHE A 291 -12.10 4.77 19.74
N GLY A 292 -11.09 5.59 20.03
CA GLY A 292 -9.88 5.13 20.72
C GLY A 292 -10.22 4.38 22.02
N SER A 293 -9.76 3.13 22.10
CA SER A 293 -9.95 2.19 23.23
C SER A 293 -11.31 1.47 23.32
N ASP A 294 -12.13 1.48 22.27
CA ASP A 294 -13.40 0.72 22.24
C ASP A 294 -13.27 -0.75 21.78
N GLY A 295 -12.08 -1.14 21.31
CA GLY A 295 -11.77 -2.48 20.83
C GLY A 295 -12.13 -2.75 19.36
N THR A 296 -12.67 -1.78 18.62
CA THR A 296 -13.05 -1.93 17.19
C THR A 296 -11.86 -2.32 16.33
N VAL A 297 -10.72 -1.64 16.48
CA VAL A 297 -9.49 -1.94 15.72
C VAL A 297 -8.99 -3.37 16.02
N GLY A 298 -9.00 -3.78 17.29
CA GLY A 298 -8.59 -5.12 17.70
C GLY A 298 -9.49 -6.20 17.09
N ALA A 299 -10.81 -6.02 17.19
CA ALA A 299 -11.79 -6.93 16.60
C ALA A 299 -11.63 -7.04 15.07
N ASN A 300 -11.33 -5.94 14.39
CA ASN A 300 -11.11 -5.92 12.94
C ASN A 300 -9.82 -6.63 12.52
N LYS A 301 -8.72 -6.50 13.29
CA LYS A 301 -7.50 -7.28 13.07
C LYS A 301 -7.77 -8.78 13.22
N GLN A 302 -8.52 -9.15 14.26
CA GLN A 302 -8.90 -10.53 14.51
C GLN A 302 -9.82 -11.06 13.39
N ALA A 303 -10.79 -10.27 12.93
CA ALA A 303 -11.67 -10.65 11.83
C ALA A 303 -10.89 -10.94 10.53
N ILE A 304 -9.87 -10.13 10.23
CA ILE A 304 -8.98 -10.39 9.08
C ILE A 304 -8.20 -11.66 9.25
N LYS A 305 -7.64 -11.91 10.43
CA LYS A 305 -6.90 -13.14 10.69
C LYS A 305 -7.81 -14.36 10.53
N ILE A 306 -9.01 -14.33 11.12
CA ILE A 306 -9.99 -15.40 11.00
C ILE A 306 -10.32 -15.67 9.52
N ILE A 307 -10.64 -14.64 8.76
CA ILE A 307 -11.01 -14.80 7.35
C ILE A 307 -9.81 -15.24 6.51
N GLY A 308 -8.64 -14.64 6.72
CA GLY A 308 -7.42 -14.95 5.96
C GLY A 308 -6.89 -16.36 6.22
N ASP A 309 -6.91 -16.83 7.48
CA ASP A 309 -6.34 -18.13 7.87
C ASP A 309 -7.28 -19.30 7.57
N ASN A 310 -8.59 -19.06 7.50
CA ASN A 310 -9.60 -20.13 7.35
C ASN A 310 -10.32 -20.12 6.00
N THR A 311 -9.98 -19.20 5.09
CA THR A 311 -10.52 -19.18 3.73
C THR A 311 -9.44 -18.93 2.69
N ASP A 312 -9.75 -19.20 1.42
CA ASP A 312 -8.88 -18.89 0.29
C ASP A 312 -8.92 -17.41 -0.13
N MET A 313 -9.69 -16.56 0.57
CA MET A 313 -9.79 -15.15 0.21
C MET A 313 -8.51 -14.39 0.58
N TYR A 314 -8.19 -13.42 -0.26
CA TYR A 314 -7.29 -12.34 0.11
C TYR A 314 -8.02 -11.41 1.09
N ALA A 315 -7.31 -11.00 2.13
CA ALA A 315 -7.80 -10.08 3.15
C ALA A 315 -6.82 -8.91 3.28
N GLN A 316 -7.35 -7.69 3.39
CA GLN A 316 -6.58 -6.47 3.63
C GLN A 316 -7.23 -5.65 4.75
N ALA A 317 -6.43 -5.07 5.66
CA ALA A 317 -6.85 -3.96 6.51
C ALA A 317 -5.92 -2.77 6.43
N TYR A 318 -6.53 -1.60 6.53
CA TYR A 318 -5.87 -0.37 6.91
C TYR A 318 -6.65 0.33 8.02
N PHE A 319 -5.93 0.92 8.98
CA PHE A 319 -6.52 1.60 10.12
C PHE A 319 -6.11 3.07 10.12
N SER A 320 -7.07 3.96 9.93
CA SER A 320 -6.88 5.40 10.04
C SER A 320 -7.14 5.83 11.49
N TYR A 321 -6.13 6.44 12.11
CA TYR A 321 -6.20 6.95 13.48
C TYR A 321 -6.20 8.48 13.47
N ASP A 322 -6.89 9.07 14.44
CA ASP A 322 -6.65 10.46 14.83
C ASP A 322 -5.23 10.59 15.44
N SER A 323 -4.66 11.78 15.32
CA SER A 323 -3.46 12.25 16.04
C SER A 323 -3.56 12.17 17.56
N LYS A 324 -4.79 12.13 18.11
CA LYS A 324 -5.03 12.07 19.56
C LYS A 324 -4.74 10.67 20.10
N LYS A 325 -3.94 10.59 21.17
CA LYS A 325 -3.57 9.33 21.83
C LYS A 325 -4.76 8.55 22.42
N SER A 326 -5.82 9.23 22.86
CA SER A 326 -7.03 8.61 23.41
C SER A 326 -8.28 9.38 23.01
N GLY A 327 -9.42 8.68 22.89
CA GLY A 327 -10.72 9.27 22.55
C GLY A 327 -10.85 9.83 21.12
N GLY A 328 -9.81 9.68 20.29
CA GLY A 328 -9.85 10.03 18.87
C GLY A 328 -10.76 9.09 18.06
N VAL A 329 -11.19 9.56 16.89
CA VAL A 329 -11.92 8.73 15.93
C VAL A 329 -10.97 7.71 15.30
N THR A 330 -11.47 6.50 15.07
CA THR A 330 -10.75 5.47 14.33
C THR A 330 -11.63 4.98 13.20
N ILE A 331 -11.06 4.87 11.99
CA ILE A 331 -11.76 4.35 10.82
C ILE A 331 -10.96 3.16 10.30
N SER A 332 -11.55 1.98 10.41
CA SER A 332 -10.96 0.75 9.86
C SER A 332 -11.50 0.53 8.46
N HIS A 333 -10.62 0.20 7.52
CA HIS A 333 -10.93 -0.11 6.13
C HIS A 333 -10.53 -1.56 5.88
N LEU A 334 -11.50 -2.44 5.66
CA LEU A 334 -11.27 -3.86 5.44
C LEU A 334 -11.74 -4.23 4.04
N ARG A 335 -10.95 -5.07 3.36
CA ARG A 335 -11.29 -5.62 2.05
C ARG A 335 -11.10 -7.13 2.04
N PHE A 336 -12.03 -7.83 1.40
CA PHE A 336 -11.97 -9.28 1.20
C PHE A 336 -12.37 -9.63 -0.22
N GLY A 337 -11.71 -10.60 -0.85
CA GLY A 337 -12.16 -11.15 -2.13
C GLY A 337 -11.25 -12.24 -2.67
N LYS A 338 -11.62 -12.80 -3.81
CA LYS A 338 -10.95 -13.99 -4.39
C LYS A 338 -9.67 -13.65 -5.17
N SER A 339 -9.54 -12.40 -5.60
CA SER A 339 -8.37 -11.89 -6.30
C SER A 339 -7.45 -11.09 -5.36
N PRO A 340 -6.13 -11.00 -5.65
CA PRO A 340 -5.20 -10.16 -4.90
C PRO A 340 -5.71 -8.72 -4.74
N ILE A 341 -5.49 -8.12 -3.57
CA ILE A 341 -5.95 -6.75 -3.26
C ILE A 341 -4.80 -5.76 -3.53
N LYS A 342 -4.94 -4.96 -4.59
CA LYS A 342 -3.98 -3.90 -4.98
C LYS A 342 -4.38 -2.50 -4.48
N SER A 343 -5.50 -2.41 -3.78
CA SER A 343 -6.16 -1.15 -3.41
C SER A 343 -5.46 -0.48 -2.22
N THR A 344 -4.28 0.13 -2.45
CA THR A 344 -3.45 0.81 -1.44
C THR A 344 -3.94 2.22 -1.10
N TYR A 345 -5.26 2.39 -1.01
CA TYR A 345 -5.96 3.65 -0.72
C TYR A 345 -7.20 3.40 0.17
N LEU A 346 -7.79 4.46 0.72
CA LEU A 346 -8.97 4.35 1.59
C LEU A 346 -10.23 3.92 0.82
N ILE A 347 -11.15 3.22 1.48
CA ILE A 347 -12.41 2.80 0.86
C ILE A 347 -13.29 4.03 0.55
N SER A 348 -13.45 4.32 -0.73
CA SER A 348 -14.37 5.35 -1.26
C SER A 348 -15.80 4.83 -1.31
N GLU A 349 -16.01 3.61 -1.84
CA GLU A 349 -17.29 2.92 -1.90
C GLU A 349 -17.29 1.66 -1.03
N ALA A 350 -18.22 1.55 -0.08
CA ALA A 350 -18.32 0.44 0.88
C ALA A 350 -19.60 -0.37 0.68
N ASP A 351 -19.49 -1.69 0.90
CA ASP A 351 -20.61 -2.63 0.94
C ASP A 351 -21.24 -2.69 2.35
N PHE A 352 -20.42 -2.47 3.38
CA PHE A 352 -20.81 -2.51 4.78
C PHE A 352 -20.18 -1.33 5.55
N ILE A 353 -20.99 -0.62 6.33
CA ILE A 353 -20.52 0.37 7.30
C ILE A 353 -21.02 0.00 8.70
N SER A 354 -20.12 -0.01 9.68
CA SER A 354 -20.45 -0.11 11.10
C SER A 354 -20.08 1.19 11.82
N CYS A 355 -20.94 1.63 12.74
CA CYS A 355 -20.69 2.76 13.62
C CYS A 355 -20.89 2.36 15.08
N SER A 356 -19.78 2.29 15.82
CA SER A 356 -19.77 1.87 17.23
C SER A 356 -20.27 2.96 18.20
N LYS A 357 -20.44 4.21 17.73
CA LYS A 357 -20.80 5.36 18.56
C LYS A 357 -21.83 6.27 17.89
N GLN A 358 -23.08 6.21 18.37
CA GLN A 358 -24.21 6.98 17.81
C GLN A 358 -23.99 8.49 17.67
N SER A 359 -23.18 9.12 18.56
CA SER A 359 -22.88 10.56 18.48
C SER A 359 -22.17 10.96 17.18
N TYR A 360 -21.48 10.02 16.51
CA TYR A 360 -20.77 10.29 15.27
C TYR A 360 -21.69 10.62 14.10
N LEU A 361 -22.98 10.23 14.14
CA LEU A 361 -23.95 10.58 13.12
C LEU A 361 -24.18 12.10 13.00
N HIS A 362 -23.95 12.85 14.08
CA HIS A 362 -24.08 14.32 14.09
C HIS A 362 -22.75 15.03 13.80
N GLN A 363 -21.63 14.34 13.90
CA GLN A 363 -20.28 14.93 13.82
C GLN A 363 -19.59 14.63 12.49
N TYR A 364 -19.89 13.49 11.89
CA TYR A 364 -19.20 12.98 10.70
C TYR A 364 -20.20 12.48 9.67
N ASP A 365 -19.77 12.47 8.41
CA ASP A 365 -20.52 11.87 7.32
C ASP A 365 -20.28 10.34 7.27
N VAL A 366 -20.79 9.65 8.29
CA VAL A 366 -20.54 8.21 8.53
C VAL A 366 -20.94 7.35 7.32
N LEU A 367 -22.04 7.71 6.65
CA LEU A 367 -22.59 6.98 5.51
C LEU A 367 -21.95 7.36 4.17
N LYS A 368 -21.00 8.31 4.14
CA LYS A 368 -20.36 8.74 2.89
C LYS A 368 -19.77 7.53 2.15
N GLY A 369 -20.28 7.29 0.95
CA GLY A 369 -19.82 6.23 0.06
C GLY A 369 -20.33 4.83 0.42
N LEU A 370 -21.40 4.68 1.21
CA LEU A 370 -22.08 3.38 1.31
C LEU A 370 -22.87 3.13 0.01
N LYS A 371 -22.64 2.00 -0.66
CA LYS A 371 -23.33 1.73 -1.93
C LYS A 371 -24.84 1.58 -1.74
N LYS A 372 -25.60 1.77 -2.84
CA LYS A 372 -27.03 1.42 -2.89
C LYS A 372 -27.23 -0.05 -2.51
N GLY A 373 -28.19 -0.34 -1.64
CA GLY A 373 -28.43 -1.69 -1.10
C GLY A 373 -27.36 -2.18 -0.13
N GLY A 374 -26.39 -1.33 0.25
CA GLY A 374 -25.37 -1.66 1.24
C GLY A 374 -25.94 -1.81 2.64
N THR A 375 -25.13 -2.34 3.56
CA THR A 375 -25.53 -2.58 4.96
C THR A 375 -24.96 -1.52 5.89
N PHE A 376 -25.81 -0.95 6.73
CA PHE A 376 -25.39 -0.05 7.81
C PHE A 376 -25.74 -0.64 9.18
N LEU A 377 -24.73 -0.86 10.02
CA LEU A 377 -24.88 -1.31 11.40
C LEU A 377 -24.58 -0.15 12.37
N LEU A 378 -25.53 0.18 13.25
CA LEU A 378 -25.38 1.21 14.27
C LEU A 378 -25.46 0.61 15.67
N ASN A 379 -24.42 0.82 16.48
CA ASN A 379 -24.51 0.61 17.92
C ASN A 379 -25.22 1.81 18.57
N THR A 380 -26.42 1.58 19.11
CA THR A 380 -27.24 2.64 19.71
C THR A 380 -28.13 2.12 20.83
N ILE A 381 -28.42 2.99 21.79
CA ILE A 381 -29.43 2.76 22.83
C ILE A 381 -30.83 3.19 22.41
N TRP A 382 -30.97 3.87 21.26
CA TRP A 382 -32.23 4.40 20.78
C TRP A 382 -33.10 3.29 20.18
N GLU A 383 -34.35 3.22 20.60
CA GLU A 383 -35.33 2.24 20.13
C GLU A 383 -36.63 2.94 19.68
N GLY A 384 -37.36 2.34 18.74
CA GLY A 384 -38.66 2.83 18.27
C GLY A 384 -38.66 4.31 17.86
N GLU A 385 -39.57 5.09 18.44
CA GLU A 385 -39.72 6.54 18.17
C GLU A 385 -38.46 7.35 18.54
N GLU A 386 -37.69 6.91 19.52
CA GLU A 386 -36.46 7.60 19.92
C GLU A 386 -35.41 7.55 18.80
N LEU A 387 -35.29 6.40 18.12
CA LEU A 387 -34.38 6.23 16.99
C LEU A 387 -34.76 7.19 15.86
N GLU A 388 -36.04 7.26 15.52
CA GLU A 388 -36.53 8.14 14.46
C GLU A 388 -36.28 9.62 14.77
N ARG A 389 -36.51 10.03 16.02
CA ARG A 389 -36.29 11.40 16.49
C ARG A 389 -34.83 11.80 16.48
N ASN A 390 -33.93 10.91 16.90
CA ASN A 390 -32.52 11.23 17.07
C ASN A 390 -31.69 11.07 15.78
N LEU A 391 -32.12 10.23 14.83
CA LEU A 391 -31.41 10.11 13.55
C LEU A 391 -31.44 11.44 12.77
N PRO A 392 -30.26 11.97 12.35
CA PRO A 392 -30.21 13.18 11.54
C PRO A 392 -31.01 13.04 10.24
N ALA A 393 -31.68 14.12 9.82
CA ALA A 393 -32.47 14.13 8.58
C ALA A 393 -31.65 13.71 7.35
N LYS A 394 -30.39 14.13 7.24
CA LYS A 394 -29.46 13.71 6.17
C LYS A 394 -29.23 12.20 6.16
N VAL A 395 -29.09 11.58 7.34
CA VAL A 395 -28.88 10.13 7.48
C VAL A 395 -30.15 9.37 7.08
N LYS A 396 -31.32 9.79 7.56
CA LYS A 396 -32.62 9.20 7.19
C LYS A 396 -32.86 9.27 5.68
N LYS A 397 -32.63 10.44 5.09
CA LYS A 397 -32.72 10.67 3.65
C LYS A 397 -31.81 9.72 2.88
N TYR A 398 -30.54 9.61 3.29
CA TYR A 398 -29.57 8.75 2.63
C TYR A 398 -29.96 7.26 2.70
N ILE A 399 -30.39 6.79 3.88
CA ILE A 399 -30.85 5.40 4.09
C ILE A 399 -32.01 5.08 3.13
N TYR A 400 -32.98 5.98 3.03
CA TYR A 400 -34.13 5.80 2.15
C TYR A 400 -33.76 5.83 0.66
N GLU A 401 -33.06 6.87 0.21
CA GLU A 401 -32.73 7.07 -1.22
C GLU A 401 -31.81 5.97 -1.77
N ASN A 402 -30.96 5.39 -0.93
CA ASN A 402 -30.01 4.34 -1.32
C ASN A 402 -30.47 2.93 -0.91
N GLU A 403 -31.72 2.75 -0.47
CA GLU A 403 -32.28 1.45 -0.10
C GLU A 403 -31.36 0.68 0.87
N ILE A 404 -30.84 1.37 1.87
CA ILE A 404 -29.83 0.82 2.79
C ILE A 404 -30.46 -0.21 3.73
N ASN A 405 -29.80 -1.36 3.87
CA ASN A 405 -30.13 -2.36 4.87
C ASN A 405 -29.65 -1.87 6.24
N PHE A 406 -30.53 -1.17 6.96
CA PHE A 406 -30.20 -0.54 8.23
C PHE A 406 -30.51 -1.44 9.44
N TYR A 407 -29.48 -1.74 10.23
CA TYR A 407 -29.55 -2.55 11.44
C TYR A 407 -29.09 -1.73 12.64
N THR A 408 -29.78 -1.89 13.77
CA THR A 408 -29.38 -1.33 15.06
C THR A 408 -29.10 -2.44 16.06
N ILE A 409 -28.19 -2.19 16.99
CA ILE A 409 -27.90 -3.08 18.11
C ILE A 409 -27.57 -2.26 19.35
N ASN A 410 -28.13 -2.64 20.50
CA ASN A 410 -27.72 -2.08 21.78
C ASN A 410 -26.61 -2.94 22.38
N ALA A 411 -25.40 -2.83 21.82
CA ALA A 411 -24.27 -3.67 22.25
C ALA A 411 -23.85 -3.37 23.69
N THR A 412 -24.10 -2.15 24.19
CA THR A 412 -23.83 -1.77 25.59
C THR A 412 -24.72 -2.54 26.56
N LYS A 413 -26.02 -2.66 26.28
CA LYS A 413 -26.95 -3.44 27.10
C LYS A 413 -26.54 -4.91 27.13
N ILE A 414 -26.30 -5.50 25.95
CA ILE A 414 -25.88 -6.91 25.82
C ILE A 414 -24.58 -7.16 26.60
N ALA A 415 -23.57 -6.28 26.45
CA ALA A 415 -22.29 -6.41 27.15
C ALA A 415 -22.47 -6.39 28.69
N SER A 416 -23.38 -5.53 29.19
CA SER A 416 -23.68 -5.46 30.61
C SER A 416 -24.40 -6.72 31.12
N GLU A 417 -25.34 -7.26 30.35
CA GLU A 417 -26.12 -8.46 30.73
C GLU A 417 -25.26 -9.72 30.80
N ILE A 418 -24.21 -9.81 29.97
CA ILE A 418 -23.27 -10.95 29.94
C ILE A 418 -21.98 -10.72 30.74
N GLY A 419 -21.90 -9.64 31.54
CA GLY A 419 -20.77 -9.39 32.44
C GLY A 419 -19.50 -8.80 31.79
N LEU A 420 -19.54 -8.40 30.51
CA LEU A 420 -18.43 -7.74 29.82
C LEU A 420 -18.32 -6.23 30.12
N GLY A 421 -19.24 -5.70 30.93
CA GLY A 421 -19.32 -4.28 31.26
C GLY A 421 -19.56 -3.43 30.02
N GLY A 422 -18.64 -2.49 29.73
CA GLY A 422 -18.73 -1.61 28.56
C GLY A 422 -18.05 -2.11 27.29
N ARG A 423 -17.55 -3.36 27.26
CA ARG A 423 -16.79 -3.89 26.11
C ARG A 423 -17.74 -4.43 25.04
N THR A 424 -17.94 -3.66 23.98
CA THR A 424 -18.88 -3.99 22.89
C THR A 424 -18.23 -4.68 21.69
N ASN A 425 -16.90 -4.77 21.65
CA ASN A 425 -16.12 -5.27 20.52
C ASN A 425 -16.58 -6.66 20.01
N MET A 426 -16.74 -7.64 20.91
CA MET A 426 -17.15 -9.00 20.52
C MET A 426 -18.57 -9.06 19.94
N ILE A 427 -19.48 -8.26 20.50
CA ILE A 427 -20.88 -8.20 20.06
C ILE A 427 -20.96 -7.57 18.67
N MET A 428 -20.24 -6.46 18.46
CA MET A 428 -20.17 -5.79 17.17
C MET A 428 -19.49 -6.66 16.11
N GLN A 429 -18.47 -7.42 16.49
CA GLN A 429 -17.79 -8.37 15.59
C GLN A 429 -18.71 -9.53 15.19
N ALA A 430 -19.48 -10.10 16.12
CA ALA A 430 -20.46 -11.12 15.80
C ALA A 430 -21.55 -10.61 14.84
N ALA A 431 -22.03 -9.38 15.07
CA ALA A 431 -22.97 -8.71 14.17
C ALA A 431 -22.35 -8.49 12.78
N PHE A 432 -21.06 -8.10 12.69
CA PHE A 432 -20.34 -7.99 11.43
C PHE A 432 -20.32 -9.32 10.66
N PHE A 433 -19.91 -10.42 11.28
CA PHE A 433 -19.87 -11.72 10.60
C PHE A 433 -21.25 -12.16 10.10
N LYS A 434 -22.31 -11.90 10.89
CA LYS A 434 -23.69 -12.21 10.48
C LYS A 434 -24.17 -11.37 9.31
N LEU A 435 -23.88 -10.07 9.31
CA LEU A 435 -24.46 -9.11 8.38
C LEU A 435 -23.63 -8.90 7.11
N ALA A 436 -22.30 -9.05 7.19
CA ALA A 436 -21.42 -8.91 6.03
C ALA A 436 -21.46 -10.16 5.13
N ASN A 437 -21.90 -11.31 5.66
CA ASN A 437 -22.09 -12.56 4.92
C ASN A 437 -20.87 -12.98 4.08
N ILE A 438 -19.67 -12.78 4.64
CA ILE A 438 -18.39 -13.10 3.98
C ILE A 438 -18.10 -14.60 4.07
N ILE A 439 -18.46 -15.22 5.19
CA ILE A 439 -18.39 -16.67 5.44
C ILE A 439 -19.71 -17.14 6.03
N PRO A 440 -20.08 -18.42 5.87
CA PRO A 440 -21.26 -19.00 6.51
C PRO A 440 -21.26 -18.73 8.02
N VAL A 441 -22.43 -18.40 8.57
CA VAL A 441 -22.56 -17.95 9.97
C VAL A 441 -22.13 -19.06 10.94
N GLU A 442 -22.47 -20.30 10.62
CA GLU A 442 -22.15 -21.48 11.41
C GLU A 442 -20.64 -21.67 11.53
N GLU A 443 -19.91 -21.47 10.43
CA GLU A 443 -18.44 -21.50 10.40
C GLU A 443 -17.84 -20.32 11.14
N ALA A 444 -18.37 -19.11 10.93
CA ALA A 444 -17.93 -17.89 11.60
C ALA A 444 -17.98 -18.01 13.13
N VAL A 445 -19.07 -18.58 13.66
CA VAL A 445 -19.23 -18.83 15.10
C VAL A 445 -18.17 -19.79 15.61
N GLY A 446 -17.86 -20.85 14.86
CA GLY A 446 -16.79 -21.79 15.19
C GLY A 446 -15.43 -21.11 15.28
N TYR A 447 -15.06 -20.33 14.27
CA TYR A 447 -13.78 -19.61 14.24
C TYR A 447 -13.69 -18.53 15.31
N LEU A 448 -14.76 -17.77 15.57
CA LEU A 448 -14.81 -16.79 16.64
C LEU A 448 -14.56 -17.45 18.00
N LYS A 449 -15.24 -18.56 18.31
CA LYS A 449 -15.03 -19.28 19.58
C LYS A 449 -13.60 -19.81 19.73
N LYS A 450 -13.01 -20.34 18.66
CA LYS A 450 -11.62 -20.78 18.65
C LYS A 450 -10.66 -19.61 18.91
N SER A 451 -10.85 -18.49 18.22
CA SER A 451 -10.04 -17.27 18.39
C SER A 451 -10.13 -16.70 19.80
N ILE A 452 -11.34 -16.68 20.40
CA ILE A 452 -11.54 -16.26 21.79
C ILE A 452 -10.72 -17.13 22.75
N LYS A 453 -10.73 -18.46 22.57
CA LYS A 453 -9.96 -19.38 23.42
C LYS A 453 -8.45 -19.18 23.28
N GLU A 454 -7.95 -18.95 22.07
CA GLU A 454 -6.53 -18.69 21.82
C GLU A 454 -6.07 -17.38 22.46
N GLU A 455 -6.88 -16.32 22.36
CA GLU A 455 -6.48 -14.98 22.81
C GLU A 455 -6.74 -14.74 24.31
N TYR A 456 -7.83 -15.29 24.84
CA TYR A 456 -8.29 -15.05 26.20
C TYR A 456 -8.21 -16.27 27.12
N GLY A 457 -7.88 -17.47 26.62
CA GLY A 457 -7.85 -18.70 27.44
C GLY A 457 -6.87 -18.63 28.62
N ALA A 458 -5.81 -17.82 28.52
CA ALA A 458 -4.88 -17.57 29.64
C ALA A 458 -5.49 -16.75 30.78
N LYS A 459 -6.71 -16.23 30.64
CA LYS A 459 -7.42 -15.44 31.67
C LYS A 459 -8.30 -16.28 32.60
N GLY A 460 -8.45 -17.59 32.33
CA GLY A 460 -9.34 -18.48 33.06
C GLY A 460 -10.62 -18.77 32.27
N ASP A 461 -11.29 -19.87 32.60
CA ASP A 461 -12.57 -20.28 32.02
C ASP A 461 -13.78 -19.54 32.63
N ASP A 462 -13.58 -18.91 33.81
CA ASP A 462 -14.59 -18.19 34.59
C ASP A 462 -14.57 -16.67 34.35
#